data_AF-A0A9X4QUU0-F1
#
_entry.id   AF-A0A9X4QUU0-F1
#
_cell.length_a   1.000
_cell.length_b   1.000
_cell.length_c   1.000
_cell.angle_alpha   90.00
_cell.angle_beta   90.00
_cell.angle_gamma   90.00
#
_symmetry.space_group_name_H-M   'P 1'
#
loop_
_entity.id
_entity.type
_entity.pdbx_description
1 polymer ?
#
loop_
_entity_poly.entity_id
_entity_poly.type
_entity_poly.pdbx_seq_one_letter_code
_entity_poly.pdbx_strand_id
1 'polypeptide(L)'
;MPSDSGVIPFREIKDNRGSLISIEEGRNIPFTIKRVYYIFNTNGDKPRGFHAHRELKQVLICMSGSCRVRMEDANGKRDYYLDNPATALYIGPGVWREMYEFAPNTVIVVLASELYDENDYIRDYETFFRVFIKRTVVSGGIAYDFLLRYSENKYEVQG
;
A
#
# COMPACT_ATOMS: atom_id res chain seq x y z
N MET A 1 -3.97 10.48 -14.69
CA MET A 1 -3.36 9.65 -13.62
C MET A 1 -4.46 8.81 -13.02
N PRO A 2 -4.24 7.54 -12.64
CA PRO A 2 -5.32 6.72 -12.10
C PRO A 2 -5.88 7.41 -10.85
N SER A 3 -7.20 7.52 -10.74
CA SER A 3 -7.87 7.83 -9.47
C SER A 3 -7.66 6.72 -8.45
N ASP A 4 -7.32 5.52 -8.95
CA ASP A 4 -7.31 4.28 -8.21
C ASP A 4 -5.89 3.84 -7.86
N SER A 5 -5.70 3.34 -6.64
CA SER A 5 -4.43 2.78 -6.17
C SER A 5 -3.98 1.60 -7.03
N GLY A 6 -2.71 1.57 -7.42
CA GLY A 6 -2.20 0.58 -8.37
C GLY A 6 -0.79 0.86 -8.87
N VAL A 7 -0.40 0.15 -9.92
CA VAL A 7 0.98 0.18 -10.45
C VAL A 7 1.23 1.46 -11.26
N ILE A 8 2.37 2.11 -11.01
CA ILE A 8 2.92 3.18 -11.84
C ILE A 8 4.22 2.68 -12.48
N PRO A 9 4.28 2.56 -13.82
CA PRO A 9 5.54 2.36 -14.52
C PRO A 9 6.29 3.69 -14.64
N PHE A 10 7.58 3.69 -14.29
CA PHE A 10 8.47 4.82 -14.51
C PHE A 10 9.32 4.63 -15.76
N ARG A 11 9.64 5.76 -16.40
CA ARG A 11 10.57 5.79 -17.52
C ARG A 11 11.98 5.58 -17.00
N GLU A 12 12.55 4.44 -17.32
CA GLU A 12 13.95 4.13 -17.07
C GLU A 12 14.81 4.55 -18.28
N ILE A 13 15.87 5.30 -18.01
CA ILE A 13 16.91 5.64 -18.99
C ILE A 13 18.11 4.74 -18.71
N LYS A 14 18.53 3.97 -19.72
CA LYS A 14 19.64 3.02 -19.62
C LYS A 14 20.77 3.40 -20.59
N ASP A 15 21.99 3.40 -20.09
CA ASP A 15 23.21 3.47 -20.90
C ASP A 15 24.33 2.61 -20.30
N ASN A 16 25.55 2.70 -20.86
CA ASN A 16 26.70 1.90 -20.40
C ASN A 16 27.17 2.20 -18.97
N ARG A 17 26.64 3.26 -18.33
CA ARG A 17 26.93 3.64 -16.93
C ARG A 17 25.92 3.06 -15.94
N GLY A 18 24.77 2.59 -16.41
CA GLY A 18 23.72 2.02 -15.58
C GLY A 18 22.31 2.51 -15.94
N SER A 19 21.43 2.51 -14.94
CA SER A 19 20.02 2.92 -15.03
C SER A 19 19.76 4.21 -14.27
N LEU A 20 18.91 5.08 -14.81
CA LEU A 20 18.43 6.31 -14.18
C LEU A 20 16.91 6.43 -14.31
N ILE A 21 16.25 6.78 -13.21
CA ILE A 21 14.84 7.17 -13.16
C ILE A 21 14.75 8.54 -12.49
N SER A 22 14.02 9.46 -13.10
CA SER A 22 13.67 10.76 -12.49
C SER A 22 12.21 10.75 -12.08
N ILE A 23 11.91 11.20 -10.87
CA ILE A 23 10.55 11.33 -10.34
C ILE A 23 10.30 12.81 -10.07
N GLU A 24 9.29 13.36 -10.73
CA GLU A 24 8.98 14.79 -10.75
C GLU A 24 7.51 15.00 -10.43
N GLU A 25 7.23 15.87 -9.45
CA GLU A 25 5.87 16.21 -9.05
C GLU A 25 5.06 16.79 -10.23
N GLY A 26 3.78 16.40 -10.30
CA GLY A 26 2.89 16.84 -11.38
C GLY A 26 3.21 16.26 -12.76
N ARG A 27 4.24 15.43 -12.90
CA ARG A 27 4.61 14.78 -14.17
C ARG A 27 4.38 13.28 -14.15
N ASN A 28 5.13 12.57 -13.32
CA ASN A 28 5.06 11.10 -13.24
C ASN A 28 4.54 10.60 -11.88
N ILE A 29 4.20 11.52 -10.97
CA ILE A 29 3.46 11.24 -9.74
C ILE A 29 2.30 12.25 -9.58
N PRO A 30 1.16 11.84 -9.00
CA PRO A 30 -0.06 12.65 -8.96
C PRO A 30 -0.14 13.60 -7.75
N PHE A 31 0.98 13.90 -7.06
CA PHE A 31 1.01 14.77 -5.89
C PHE A 31 2.38 15.46 -5.70
N THR A 32 2.38 16.54 -4.90
CA THR A 32 3.59 17.22 -4.40
C THR A 32 4.30 16.37 -3.36
N ILE A 33 5.61 16.17 -3.50
CA ILE A 33 6.39 15.38 -2.54
C ILE A 33 6.73 16.25 -1.34
N LYS A 34 6.08 16.03 -0.19
CA LYS A 34 6.41 16.74 1.05
C LYS A 34 7.34 15.93 1.96
N ARG A 35 7.39 14.62 1.77
CA ARG A 35 8.19 13.72 2.61
C ARG A 35 8.69 12.52 1.82
N VAL A 36 9.92 12.13 2.11
CA VAL A 36 10.53 10.88 1.65
C VAL A 36 10.98 10.11 2.88
N TYR A 37 10.69 8.82 2.91
CA TYR A 37 11.23 7.92 3.92
C TYR A 37 11.59 6.59 3.27
N TYR A 38 12.44 5.82 3.93
CA TYR A 38 12.89 4.54 3.41
C TYR A 38 12.93 3.49 4.50
N ILE A 39 12.77 2.24 4.08
CA ILE A 39 12.74 1.05 4.92
C ILE A 39 13.83 0.13 4.42
N PHE A 40 14.66 -0.34 5.34
CA PHE A 40 15.82 -1.17 5.06
C PHE A 40 16.09 -2.06 6.28
N ASN A 41 16.96 -3.06 6.11
CA ASN A 41 17.31 -4.03 7.16
C ASN A 41 16.06 -4.68 7.79
N THR A 42 15.09 -5.04 6.93
CA THR A 42 13.87 -5.75 7.34
C THR A 42 14.20 -7.17 7.75
N ASN A 43 13.54 -7.65 8.81
CA ASN A 43 13.58 -9.07 9.15
C ASN A 43 12.56 -9.80 8.26
N GLY A 44 13.03 -10.71 7.39
CA GLY A 44 12.25 -11.32 6.30
C GLY A 44 10.91 -11.91 6.72
N ASP A 45 10.81 -12.42 7.95
CA ASP A 45 9.62 -13.07 8.48
C ASP A 45 8.60 -12.10 9.10
N LYS A 46 8.96 -10.82 9.27
CA LYS A 46 8.10 -9.85 9.96
C LYS A 46 7.39 -8.92 8.96
N PRO A 47 6.08 -9.08 8.76
CA PRO A 47 5.31 -8.16 7.94
C PRO A 47 5.19 -6.78 8.60
N ARG A 48 4.88 -5.76 7.81
CA ARG A 48 4.66 -4.38 8.27
C ARG A 48 3.65 -3.65 7.39
N GLY A 49 3.26 -2.43 7.75
CA GLY A 49 2.10 -1.78 7.15
C GLY A 49 0.95 -1.89 8.14
N PHE A 50 -0.05 -2.72 7.88
CA PHE A 50 -1.22 -2.91 8.75
C PHE A 50 -1.88 -1.58 9.15
N HIS A 51 -1.99 -0.68 8.17
CA HIS A 51 -2.74 0.56 8.34
C HIS A 51 -3.17 1.12 6.99
N ALA A 52 -4.22 1.95 7.06
CA ALA A 52 -4.64 2.87 6.01
C ALA A 52 -4.37 4.32 6.45
N HIS A 53 -4.56 5.25 5.51
CA HIS A 53 -4.50 6.69 5.72
C HIS A 53 -5.80 7.35 5.30
N ARG A 54 -6.17 8.47 5.93
CA ARG A 54 -7.39 9.22 5.58
C ARG A 54 -7.17 10.11 4.36
N GLU A 55 -6.03 10.78 4.29
CA GLU A 55 -5.72 11.79 3.27
C GLU A 55 -4.37 11.55 2.55
N LEU A 56 -3.42 10.87 3.22
CA LEU A 56 -2.08 10.67 2.66
C LEU A 56 -2.11 9.85 1.37
N LYS A 57 -1.38 10.35 0.37
CA LYS A 57 -1.06 9.66 -0.87
C LYS A 57 0.41 9.25 -0.85
N GLN A 58 0.70 8.06 -1.36
CA GLN A 58 2.05 7.51 -1.35
C GLN A 58 2.41 6.86 -2.68
N VAL A 59 3.71 6.88 -3.00
CA VAL A 59 4.30 6.05 -4.05
C VAL A 59 5.39 5.21 -3.40
N LEU A 60 5.24 3.89 -3.46
CA LEU A 60 6.12 2.89 -2.86
C LEU A 60 6.99 2.25 -3.94
N ILE A 61 8.31 2.23 -3.76
CA ILE A 61 9.29 1.78 -4.75
C ILE A 61 10.25 0.81 -4.08
N CYS A 62 10.41 -0.39 -4.63
CA CYS A 62 11.47 -1.30 -4.20
C CYS A 62 12.74 -1.00 -4.98
N MET A 63 13.73 -0.39 -4.33
CA MET A 63 14.99 0.05 -4.94
C MET A 63 16.03 -1.07 -5.04
N SER A 64 15.93 -2.07 -4.17
CA SER A 64 16.82 -3.23 -4.09
C SER A 64 16.09 -4.35 -3.38
N GLY A 65 16.46 -5.60 -3.66
CA GLY A 65 15.79 -6.79 -3.14
C GLY A 65 14.38 -6.93 -3.73
N SER A 66 13.45 -7.42 -2.92
CA SER A 66 12.05 -7.54 -3.33
C SER A 66 11.12 -7.71 -2.12
N CYS A 67 9.85 -7.41 -2.32
CA CYS A 67 8.80 -7.70 -1.35
C CYS A 67 7.44 -7.91 -2.03
N ARG A 68 6.49 -8.43 -1.26
CA ARG A 68 5.07 -8.41 -1.63
C ARG A 68 4.37 -7.27 -0.92
N VAL A 69 3.40 -6.66 -1.61
CA VAL A 69 2.51 -5.64 -1.05
C VAL A 69 1.07 -6.05 -1.30
N ARG A 70 0.33 -6.28 -0.22
CA ARG A 70 -1.13 -6.45 -0.26
C ARG A 70 -1.78 -5.10 -0.09
N MET A 71 -2.71 -4.77 -0.97
CA MET A 71 -3.59 -3.62 -0.82
C MET A 71 -5.04 -4.07 -0.76
N GLU A 72 -5.82 -3.38 0.05
CA GLU A 72 -7.27 -3.54 0.12
C GLU A 72 -7.95 -2.18 0.08
N ASP A 73 -8.93 -2.07 -0.80
CA ASP A 73 -9.83 -0.93 -0.94
C ASP A 73 -11.24 -1.43 -1.30
N ALA A 74 -12.14 -0.51 -1.64
CA ALA A 74 -13.52 -0.84 -1.99
C ALA A 74 -13.66 -1.79 -3.19
N ASN A 75 -12.61 -1.96 -4.00
CA ASN A 75 -12.58 -2.90 -5.13
C ASN A 75 -12.00 -4.27 -4.76
N GLY A 76 -11.68 -4.49 -3.48
CA GLY A 76 -11.20 -5.76 -2.92
C GLY A 76 -9.69 -5.81 -2.72
N LYS A 77 -9.19 -7.01 -2.40
CA LYS A 77 -7.78 -7.30 -2.10
C LYS A 77 -6.99 -7.56 -3.38
N ARG A 78 -5.78 -6.98 -3.46
CA ARG A 78 -4.84 -7.18 -4.57
C ARG A 78 -3.43 -7.30 -4.03
N ASP A 79 -2.69 -8.31 -4.50
CA ASP A 79 -1.30 -8.55 -4.14
C ASP A 79 -0.37 -8.17 -5.30
N TYR A 80 0.69 -7.44 -4.96
CA TYR A 80 1.70 -6.97 -5.90
C TYR A 80 3.08 -7.47 -5.48
N TYR A 81 3.91 -7.87 -6.45
CA TYR A 81 5.33 -8.17 -6.22
C TYR A 81 6.16 -6.99 -6.73
N LEU A 82 7.03 -6.46 -5.86
CA LEU A 82 7.91 -5.35 -6.20
C LEU A 82 9.36 -5.84 -6.13
N ASP A 83 10.02 -5.93 -7.28
CA ASP A 83 11.41 -6.37 -7.46
C ASP A 83 12.19 -5.51 -8.47
N ASN A 84 11.55 -4.45 -8.99
CA ASN A 84 12.07 -3.61 -10.05
C ASN A 84 11.88 -2.12 -9.69
N PRO A 85 12.98 -1.32 -9.60
CA PRO A 85 12.89 0.12 -9.30
C PRO A 85 12.10 0.95 -10.32
N ALA A 86 11.92 0.46 -11.55
CA ALA A 86 11.10 1.10 -12.57
C ALA A 86 9.60 0.88 -12.38
N THR A 87 9.19 0.04 -11.42
CA THR A 87 7.80 -0.23 -11.10
C THR A 87 7.50 0.22 -9.68
N ALA A 88 6.52 1.12 -9.54
CA ALA A 88 6.09 1.63 -8.25
C ALA A 88 4.63 1.32 -7.97
N LEU A 89 4.25 1.42 -6.71
CA LEU A 89 2.86 1.26 -6.27
C LEU A 89 2.35 2.59 -5.74
N TYR A 90 1.35 3.15 -6.40
CA TYR A 90 0.57 4.26 -5.88
C TYR A 90 -0.46 3.76 -4.89
N ILE A 91 -0.46 4.37 -3.71
CA ILE A 91 -1.34 4.06 -2.60
C ILE A 91 -2.04 5.36 -2.22
N GLY A 92 -3.28 5.51 -2.68
CA GLY A 92 -4.14 6.61 -2.33
C GLY A 92 -4.71 6.50 -0.91
N PRO A 93 -5.51 7.49 -0.50
CA PRO A 93 -6.17 7.46 0.79
C PRO A 93 -7.24 6.36 0.82
N GLY A 94 -7.58 5.87 2.01
CA GLY A 94 -8.57 4.82 2.18
C GLY A 94 -8.14 3.44 1.67
N VAL A 95 -6.83 3.22 1.50
CA VAL A 95 -6.27 1.92 1.12
C VAL A 95 -5.50 1.33 2.28
N TRP A 96 -5.95 0.16 2.76
CA TRP A 96 -5.19 -0.64 3.71
C TRP A 96 -4.04 -1.32 2.99
N ARG A 97 -2.86 -1.38 3.62
CA ARG A 97 -1.71 -2.05 3.02
C ARG A 97 -0.86 -2.82 3.99
N GLU A 98 -0.29 -3.90 3.48
CA GLU A 98 0.64 -4.79 4.16
C GLU A 98 1.83 -5.06 3.25
N MET A 99 3.03 -5.11 3.80
CA MET A 99 4.27 -5.46 3.13
C MET A 99 4.87 -6.66 3.83
N TYR A 100 5.24 -7.70 3.08
CA TYR A 100 5.67 -8.98 3.61
C TYR A 100 6.60 -9.70 2.62
N GLU A 101 7.19 -10.83 3.05
CA GLU A 101 8.16 -11.61 2.26
C GLU A 101 9.32 -10.75 1.74
N PHE A 102 10.01 -10.06 2.64
CA PHE A 102 11.15 -9.22 2.27
C PHE A 102 12.37 -10.09 1.95
N ALA A 103 12.90 -9.97 0.74
CA ALA A 103 14.17 -10.58 0.38
C ALA A 103 15.35 -9.92 1.13
N PRO A 104 16.52 -10.58 1.23
CA PRO A 104 17.74 -9.95 1.73
C PRO A 104 18.06 -8.66 0.98
N ASN A 105 18.62 -7.67 1.68
CA ASN A 105 18.98 -6.36 1.14
C ASN A 105 17.81 -5.57 0.52
N THR A 106 16.58 -5.84 0.98
CA THR A 106 15.42 -5.08 0.52
C THR A 106 15.48 -3.63 1.00
N VAL A 107 15.35 -2.69 0.06
CA VAL A 107 15.24 -1.26 0.32
C VAL A 107 13.97 -0.74 -0.33
N ILE A 108 13.06 -0.21 0.46
CA ILE A 108 11.83 0.42 -0.02
C ILE A 108 11.92 1.92 0.20
N VAL A 109 11.76 2.70 -0.85
CA VAL A 109 11.59 4.16 -0.77
C VAL A 109 10.12 4.48 -0.91
N VAL A 110 9.65 5.43 -0.09
CA VAL A 110 8.27 5.92 -0.15
C VAL A 110 8.27 7.44 -0.28
N LEU A 111 7.61 7.91 -1.33
CA LEU A 111 7.29 9.32 -1.54
C LEU A 111 5.90 9.59 -0.98
N ALA A 112 5.73 10.64 -0.20
CA ALA A 112 4.51 10.95 0.53
C ALA A 112 4.03 12.38 0.25
N SER A 113 2.72 12.54 0.04
CA SER A 113 2.10 13.84 -0.23
C SER A 113 2.01 14.75 0.99
N GLU A 114 2.14 14.19 2.20
CA GLU A 114 2.01 14.92 3.47
C GLU A 114 3.18 14.64 4.43
N LEU A 115 3.41 15.60 5.33
CA LEU A 115 4.28 15.42 6.49
C LEU A 115 3.71 14.32 7.41
N TYR A 116 4.48 13.90 8.41
CA TYR A 116 3.99 12.93 9.38
C TYR A 116 2.87 13.53 10.24
N ASP A 117 1.73 12.84 10.29
CA ASP A 117 0.64 13.11 11.21
C ASP A 117 0.07 11.77 11.68
N GLU A 118 0.11 11.51 12.99
CA GLU A 118 -0.42 10.27 13.56
C GLU A 118 -1.96 10.20 13.47
N ASN A 119 -2.65 11.35 13.45
CA ASN A 119 -4.11 11.39 13.39
C ASN A 119 -4.67 10.92 12.03
N ASP A 120 -3.83 10.95 11.00
CA ASP A 120 -4.17 10.45 9.66
C ASP A 120 -4.15 8.91 9.59
N TYR A 121 -3.53 8.23 10.56
CA TYR A 121 -3.42 6.77 10.56
C TYR A 121 -4.72 6.08 10.99
N ILE A 122 -5.04 4.98 10.31
CA ILE A 122 -6.06 4.02 10.75
C ILE A 122 -5.38 2.67 10.91
N ARG A 123 -5.10 2.32 12.16
CA ARG A 123 -4.38 1.07 12.55
C ARG A 123 -5.30 -0.07 12.95
N ASP A 124 -6.57 0.23 13.22
CA ASP A 124 -7.60 -0.75 13.51
C ASP A 124 -8.31 -1.18 12.22
N TYR A 125 -8.21 -2.48 11.89
CA TYR A 125 -8.77 -3.01 10.66
C TYR A 125 -10.30 -2.92 10.63
N GLU A 126 -10.98 -3.12 11.77
CA GLU A 126 -12.43 -3.01 11.83
C GLU A 126 -12.90 -1.59 11.51
N THR A 127 -12.17 -0.58 12.00
CA THR A 127 -12.40 0.82 11.68
C THR A 127 -12.15 1.12 10.21
N PHE A 128 -11.04 0.63 9.64
CA PHE A 128 -10.79 0.73 8.21
C PHE A 128 -11.94 0.14 7.39
N PHE A 129 -12.34 -1.10 7.69
CA PHE A 129 -13.38 -1.82 6.98
C PHE A 129 -14.73 -1.08 7.04
N ARG A 130 -15.11 -0.60 8.23
CA ARG A 130 -16.35 0.16 8.43
C ARG A 130 -16.37 1.49 7.66
N VAL A 131 -15.23 2.17 7.57
CA VAL A 131 -15.14 3.51 6.95
C VAL A 131 -14.99 3.44 5.43
N PHE A 132 -14.19 2.51 4.91
CA PHE A 132 -13.78 2.50 3.50
C PHE A 132 -14.32 1.34 2.67
N ILE A 133 -14.58 0.19 3.28
CA ILE A 133 -15.05 -1.01 2.55
C ILE A 133 -16.57 -1.10 2.56
N LYS A 134 -17.21 -0.81 3.68
CA LYS A 134 -18.67 -0.89 3.80
C LYS A 134 -19.34 0.32 3.15
N ARG A 135 -19.76 0.20 1.89
CA ARG A 135 -20.73 1.13 1.31
C ARG A 135 -22.06 1.02 2.06
N THR A 136 -22.62 2.18 2.39
CA THR A 136 -23.91 2.41 3.05
C THR A 136 -25.00 1.45 2.56
N VAL A 137 -25.39 0.49 3.39
CA VAL A 137 -26.69 -0.17 3.26
C VAL A 137 -27.71 0.81 3.82
N VAL A 138 -28.29 1.66 2.98
CA VAL A 138 -29.54 2.34 3.34
C VAL A 138 -30.67 1.34 3.12
N SER A 139 -31.40 1.08 4.21
CA SER A 139 -32.62 0.28 4.35
C SER A 139 -32.56 -1.22 4.03
N GLY A 140 -32.50 -2.04 5.10
CA GLY A 140 -33.11 -3.37 5.13
C GLY A 140 -32.16 -4.58 5.00
N GLY A 141 -31.56 -5.02 6.12
CA GLY A 141 -31.36 -6.47 6.34
C GLY A 141 -29.97 -7.09 6.23
N ILE A 142 -28.90 -6.37 5.85
CA ILE A 142 -27.59 -7.02 5.54
C ILE A 142 -26.62 -7.05 6.73
N ALA A 143 -27.04 -6.71 7.94
CA ALA A 143 -26.18 -6.80 9.13
C ALA A 143 -25.84 -8.26 9.51
N TYR A 144 -26.61 -9.24 9.05
CA TYR A 144 -26.50 -10.63 9.47
C TYR A 144 -25.38 -11.43 8.78
N ASP A 145 -24.96 -11.05 7.57
CA ASP A 145 -23.99 -11.85 6.80
C ASP A 145 -22.53 -11.70 7.31
N PHE A 146 -22.28 -10.67 8.14
CA PHE A 146 -20.96 -10.38 8.73
C PHE A 146 -20.63 -11.27 9.94
N LEU A 147 -21.61 -11.61 10.79
CA LEU A 147 -21.35 -12.48 11.94
C LEU A 147 -21.00 -13.90 11.51
N LEU A 148 -21.60 -14.40 10.42
CA LEU A 148 -21.39 -15.77 9.94
C LEU A 148 -20.01 -15.94 9.28
N ARG A 149 -19.60 -15.03 8.39
CA ARG A 149 -18.29 -15.16 7.69
C ARG A 149 -17.08 -14.87 8.58
N TYR A 150 -17.24 -14.03 9.60
CA TYR A 150 -16.16 -13.75 10.55
C TYR A 150 -15.98 -14.89 11.58
N SER A 151 -17.05 -15.59 11.97
CA SER A 151 -16.93 -16.78 12.81
C SER A 151 -16.26 -17.96 12.09
N GLU A 152 -16.47 -18.10 10.78
CA GLU A 152 -15.91 -19.22 10.01
C GLU A 152 -14.39 -19.08 9.78
N ASN A 153 -13.85 -17.85 9.63
CA ASN A 153 -12.43 -17.64 9.35
C ASN A 153 -11.53 -17.56 10.59
N LYS A 154 -12.08 -17.61 11.80
CA LYS A 154 -11.27 -17.54 13.04
C LYS A 154 -10.63 -18.88 13.44
N TYR A 155 -10.96 -19.98 12.74
CA TYR A 155 -10.51 -21.33 13.09
C TYR A 155 -9.47 -21.94 12.13
N GLU A 156 -9.04 -21.25 11.07
CA GLU A 156 -8.06 -21.79 10.10
C GLU A 156 -6.62 -21.28 10.27
N VAL A 157 -6.32 -20.47 11.29
CA VAL A 157 -4.95 -20.01 11.58
C VAL A 157 -4.56 -20.29 13.03
N GLN A 158 -4.82 -21.51 13.48
CA GLN A 158 -4.07 -22.18 14.55
C GLN A 158 -4.04 -23.68 14.22
N GLY A 159 -3.05 -24.07 13.41
CA GLY A 159 -2.71 -25.44 13.05
C GLY A 159 -1.28 -25.49 12.54
#